data_AF-A0A0F9YN97-F1
#
_entry.id   AF-A0A0F9YN97-F1
#
_cell.length_a   1.000
_cell.length_b   1.000
_cell.length_c   1.000
_cell.angle_alpha   90.00
_cell.angle_beta   90.00
_cell.angle_gamma   90.00
#
_symmetry.space_group_name_H-M   'P 1'
#
loop_
_entity.id
_entity.type
_entity.pdbx_description
1 polymer ?
#
loop_
_entity_poly.entity_id
_entity_poly.type
_entity_poly.pdbx_seq_one_letter_code
_entity_poly.pdbx_strand_id
1 'polypeptide(L)'
;MNKIKSCLKVVVLLFSTSTYLQAQCEVFKSEISDVQSYMQQVSQLSDSLSTSAEIASFDASITKARKNTKTVLLLMGQAVNAADEAVILASEAQYDSESCGLAEVMSYTIDAERHAIDSRDFSTEAFENVKNAAKANNLGNLQYYMRIAQRLIQDAQESADASVYAADNAHYSCSHDVAHVSFEN
;
A
#
# COMPACT_ATOMS: atom_id res chain seq x y z
N MET A 1 14.90 34.64 42.57
CA MET A 1 14.78 34.90 41.11
C MET A 1 15.37 33.81 40.20
N ASN A 2 16.31 32.95 40.63
CA ASN A 2 16.87 31.89 39.76
C ASN A 2 15.97 30.65 39.55
N LYS A 3 15.11 30.28 40.51
CA LYS A 3 14.19 29.13 40.36
C LYS A 3 13.12 29.33 39.28
N ILE A 4 12.58 30.54 39.14
CA ILE A 4 11.53 30.87 38.15
C ILE A 4 12.09 30.79 36.73
N LYS A 5 13.32 31.26 36.49
CA LYS A 5 14.00 31.16 35.17
C LYS A 5 14.31 29.71 34.79
N SER A 6 14.60 28.84 35.76
CA SER A 6 14.83 27.41 35.52
C SER A 6 13.53 26.67 35.18
N CYS A 7 12.44 26.94 35.91
CA CYS A 7 11.12 26.37 35.60
C CYS A 7 10.62 26.82 34.21
N LEU A 8 10.80 28.09 33.84
CA LEU A 8 10.37 28.59 32.52
C LEU A 8 11.14 27.91 31.37
N LYS A 9 12.44 27.62 31.54
CA LYS A 9 13.25 26.93 30.54
C LYS A 9 12.87 25.46 30.37
N VAL A 10 12.57 24.77 31.47
CA VAL A 10 12.12 23.37 31.46
C VAL A 10 10.74 23.24 30.82
N VAL A 11 9.84 24.18 31.12
CA VAL A 11 8.50 24.26 30.52
C VAL A 11 8.60 24.50 29.01
N VAL A 12 9.40 25.46 28.55
CA VAL A 12 9.56 25.72 27.11
C VAL A 12 10.17 24.52 26.36
N LEU A 13 11.14 23.82 26.95
CA LEU A 13 11.70 22.60 26.36
C LEU A 13 10.67 21.47 26.24
N LEU A 14 9.87 21.22 27.29
CA LEU A 14 8.82 20.18 27.29
C LEU A 14 7.69 20.48 26.30
N PHE A 15 7.28 21.74 26.18
CA PHE A 15 6.26 22.16 25.21
C PHE A 15 6.78 22.15 23.76
N SER A 16 8.08 22.39 23.54
CA SER A 16 8.68 22.32 22.19
C SER A 16 8.80 20.89 21.69
N THR A 17 9.12 19.94 22.59
CA THR A 17 9.24 18.52 22.24
C THR A 17 7.87 17.88 21.98
N SER A 18 6.83 18.26 22.74
CA SER A 18 5.48 17.72 22.53
C SER A 18 4.88 18.17 21.19
N THR A 19 5.11 19.42 20.78
CA THR A 19 4.62 19.91 19.48
C THR A 19 5.34 19.29 18.29
N TYR A 20 6.62 18.93 18.46
CA TYR A 20 7.42 18.31 17.40
C TYR A 20 7.00 16.85 17.17
N LEU A 21 6.84 16.07 18.24
CA LEU A 21 6.32 14.70 18.19
C LEU A 21 4.92 14.64 17.58
N GLN A 22 4.04 15.58 17.95
CA GLN A 22 2.69 15.65 17.40
C GLN A 22 2.68 16.00 15.91
N ALA A 23 3.58 16.87 15.45
CA ALA A 23 3.69 17.19 14.03
C ALA A 23 4.18 16.00 13.20
N GLN A 24 5.17 15.24 13.70
CA GLN A 24 5.66 14.03 13.03
C GLN A 24 4.61 12.93 12.97
N CYS A 25 3.77 12.79 14.00
CA CYS A 25 2.67 11.83 13.94
C CYS A 25 1.56 12.20 12.98
N GLU A 26 1.32 13.49 12.74
CA GLU A 26 0.37 13.90 11.70
C GLU A 26 0.92 13.65 10.29
N VAL A 27 2.25 13.75 10.09
CA VAL A 27 2.90 13.35 8.83
C VAL A 27 2.75 11.85 8.61
N PHE A 28 3.14 11.03 9.59
CA PHE A 28 2.96 9.57 9.56
C PHE A 28 1.52 9.17 9.22
N LYS A 29 0.53 9.77 9.90
CA LYS A 29 -0.90 9.48 9.66
C LYS A 29 -1.33 9.80 8.23
N SER A 30 -0.80 10.87 7.65
CA SER A 30 -1.06 11.23 6.26
C SER A 30 -0.47 10.19 5.33
N GLU A 31 0.81 9.86 5.49
CA GLU A 31 1.52 8.91 4.63
C GLU A 31 0.89 7.52 4.67
N ILE A 32 0.57 7.01 5.86
CA ILE A 32 -0.05 5.69 6.00
C ILE A 32 -1.50 5.68 5.46
N SER A 33 -2.21 6.81 5.51
CA SER A 33 -3.52 6.94 4.85
C SER A 33 -3.38 6.96 3.32
N ASP A 34 -2.31 7.53 2.78
CA ASP A 34 -2.04 7.49 1.35
C ASP A 34 -1.66 6.07 0.90
N VAL A 35 -0.87 5.32 1.68
CA VAL A 35 -0.62 3.89 1.46
C VAL A 35 -1.95 3.12 1.35
N GLN A 36 -2.86 3.35 2.30
CA GLN A 36 -4.19 2.73 2.29
C GLN A 36 -4.95 3.06 1.00
N SER A 37 -4.97 4.33 0.59
CA SER A 37 -5.66 4.80 -0.62
C SER A 37 -5.12 4.13 -1.89
N TYR A 38 -3.79 4.10 -2.06
CA TYR A 38 -3.16 3.49 -3.23
C TYR A 38 -3.35 1.97 -3.26
N MET A 39 -3.21 1.28 -2.13
CA MET A 39 -3.46 -0.17 -2.08
C MET A 39 -4.94 -0.51 -2.33
N GLN A 40 -5.87 0.33 -1.85
CA GLN A 40 -7.28 0.17 -2.18
C GLN A 40 -7.54 0.38 -3.68
N GLN A 41 -6.80 1.28 -4.33
CA GLN A 41 -6.83 1.44 -5.79
C GLN A 41 -6.32 0.19 -6.51
N VAL A 42 -5.23 -0.44 -6.04
CA VAL A 42 -4.74 -1.72 -6.60
C VAL A 42 -5.80 -2.81 -6.50
N SER A 43 -6.45 -2.94 -5.34
CA SER A 43 -7.53 -3.91 -5.12
C SER A 43 -8.70 -3.68 -6.09
N GLN A 44 -9.20 -2.44 -6.19
CA GLN A 44 -10.29 -2.08 -7.12
C GLN A 44 -9.93 -2.30 -8.59
N LEU A 45 -8.68 -2.02 -8.98
CA LEU A 45 -8.21 -2.27 -10.34
C LEU A 45 -8.15 -3.77 -10.64
N SER A 46 -7.69 -4.57 -9.68
CA SER A 46 -7.61 -6.04 -9.77
C SER A 46 -9.00 -6.68 -9.91
N ASP A 47 -9.98 -6.20 -9.14
CA ASP A 47 -11.38 -6.58 -9.31
C ASP A 47 -11.91 -6.22 -10.70
N SER A 48 -11.65 -4.99 -11.14
CA SER A 48 -12.14 -4.47 -12.42
C SER A 48 -11.61 -5.24 -13.63
N LEU A 49 -10.39 -5.80 -13.52
CA LEU A 49 -9.76 -6.54 -14.59
C LEU A 49 -10.08 -8.05 -14.58
N SER A 50 -10.67 -8.58 -13.49
CA SER A 50 -10.96 -10.00 -13.29
C SER A 50 -11.74 -10.62 -14.47
N THR A 51 -12.83 -9.99 -14.91
CA THR A 51 -13.63 -10.47 -16.04
C THR A 51 -12.83 -10.48 -17.35
N SER A 52 -12.06 -9.43 -17.63
CA SER A 52 -11.25 -9.38 -18.85
C SER A 52 -10.09 -10.39 -18.80
N ALA A 53 -9.47 -10.59 -17.64
CA ALA A 53 -8.44 -11.60 -17.44
C ALA A 53 -8.98 -13.02 -17.65
N GLU A 54 -10.18 -13.32 -17.16
CA GLU A 54 -10.84 -14.60 -17.36
C GLU A 54 -11.16 -14.85 -18.85
N ILE A 55 -11.78 -13.87 -19.53
CA ILE A 55 -12.08 -13.98 -20.96
C ILE A 55 -10.80 -14.18 -21.77
N ALA A 56 -9.73 -13.44 -21.46
CA ALA A 56 -8.46 -13.58 -22.15
C ALA A 56 -7.79 -14.96 -21.92
N SER A 57 -8.03 -15.57 -20.76
CA SER A 57 -7.45 -16.86 -20.36
C SER A 57 -8.17 -18.08 -20.94
N PHE A 58 -9.47 -17.95 -21.27
CA PHE A 58 -10.31 -19.11 -21.61
C PHE A 58 -11.18 -18.99 -22.87
N ASP A 59 -11.39 -17.79 -23.44
CA ASP A 59 -12.23 -17.65 -24.64
C ASP A 59 -11.62 -18.36 -25.86
N ALA A 60 -12.44 -19.09 -26.61
CA ALA A 60 -12.01 -19.85 -27.79
C ALA A 60 -11.63 -18.97 -29.00
N SER A 61 -12.01 -17.69 -29.00
CA SER A 61 -11.71 -16.73 -30.05
C SER A 61 -10.46 -15.91 -29.74
N ILE A 62 -9.42 -16.08 -30.56
CA ILE A 62 -8.18 -15.29 -30.45
C ILE A 62 -8.43 -13.78 -30.55
N THR A 63 -9.40 -13.35 -31.34
CA THR A 63 -9.76 -11.93 -31.47
C THR A 63 -10.31 -11.38 -30.17
N LYS A 64 -11.23 -12.11 -29.51
CA LYS A 64 -11.77 -11.71 -28.20
C LYS A 64 -10.73 -11.77 -27.11
N ALA A 65 -9.91 -12.82 -27.08
CA ALA A 65 -8.86 -12.98 -26.10
C ALA A 65 -7.82 -11.84 -26.20
N ARG A 66 -7.40 -11.47 -27.43
CA ARG A 66 -6.51 -10.33 -27.67
C ARG A 66 -7.11 -8.99 -27.25
N LYS A 67 -8.40 -8.76 -27.53
CA LYS A 67 -9.07 -7.52 -27.13
C LYS A 67 -9.03 -7.37 -25.61
N ASN A 68 -9.39 -8.43 -24.88
CA ASN A 68 -9.39 -8.39 -23.42
C ASN A 68 -7.96 -8.34 -22.83
N THR A 69 -6.99 -9.01 -23.45
CA THR A 69 -5.57 -8.88 -23.06
C THR A 69 -5.10 -7.42 -23.09
N LYS A 70 -5.51 -6.63 -24.09
CA LYS A 70 -5.17 -5.20 -24.16
C LYS A 70 -5.85 -4.38 -23.05
N THR A 71 -7.08 -4.72 -22.68
CA THR A 71 -7.77 -4.10 -21.54
C THR A 71 -7.02 -4.40 -20.24
N VAL A 72 -6.68 -5.66 -19.99
CA VAL A 72 -5.90 -6.05 -18.82
C VAL A 72 -4.54 -5.35 -18.82
N LEU A 73 -3.87 -5.25 -19.97
CA LEU A 73 -2.57 -4.58 -20.08
C LEU A 73 -2.62 -3.12 -19.61
N LEU A 74 -3.67 -2.39 -20.01
CA LEU A 74 -3.84 -0.99 -19.64
C LEU A 74 -4.08 -0.83 -18.14
N LEU A 75 -5.03 -1.58 -17.58
CA LEU A 75 -5.42 -1.47 -16.17
C LEU A 75 -4.32 -1.99 -15.24
N MET A 76 -3.64 -3.07 -15.64
CA MET A 76 -2.53 -3.62 -14.87
C MET A 76 -1.35 -2.63 -14.82
N GLY A 77 -1.10 -1.86 -15.89
CA GLY A 77 -0.11 -0.78 -15.84
C GLY A 77 -0.47 0.33 -14.83
N GLN A 78 -1.76 0.60 -14.61
CA GLN A 78 -2.21 1.54 -13.58
C GLN A 78 -2.03 0.96 -12.18
N ALA A 79 -2.33 -0.32 -11.99
CA ALA A 79 -2.16 -1.00 -10.71
C ALA A 79 -0.69 -1.13 -10.31
N VAL A 80 0.23 -1.38 -11.26
CA VAL A 80 1.68 -1.34 -10.99
C VAL A 80 2.10 0.04 -10.48
N ASN A 81 1.69 1.11 -11.17
CA ASN A 81 2.04 2.46 -10.72
C ASN A 81 1.47 2.79 -9.34
N ALA A 82 0.22 2.42 -9.07
CA ALA A 82 -0.37 2.61 -7.74
C ALA A 82 0.37 1.83 -6.65
N ALA A 83 0.79 0.61 -6.95
CA ALA A 83 1.57 -0.21 -6.03
C ALA A 83 2.97 0.38 -5.77
N ASP A 84 3.62 0.92 -6.81
CA ASP A 84 4.91 1.62 -6.66
C ASP A 84 4.79 2.84 -5.74
N GLU A 85 3.77 3.69 -5.91
CA GLU A 85 3.53 4.86 -5.04
C GLU A 85 3.29 4.43 -3.58
N ALA A 86 2.48 3.39 -3.37
CA ALA A 86 2.24 2.84 -2.03
C ALA A 86 3.52 2.32 -1.36
N VAL A 87 4.41 1.65 -2.09
CA VAL A 87 5.68 1.16 -1.51
C VAL A 87 6.60 2.32 -1.10
N ILE A 88 6.68 3.36 -1.91
CA ILE A 88 7.47 4.56 -1.60
C ILE A 88 6.94 5.18 -0.30
N LEU A 89 5.63 5.44 -0.23
CA LEU A 89 4.98 6.05 0.93
C LEU A 89 5.03 5.16 2.17
N ALA A 90 4.93 3.83 2.02
CA ALA A 90 5.04 2.92 3.14
C ALA A 90 6.46 2.90 3.73
N SER A 91 7.48 3.07 2.89
CA SER A 91 8.87 3.21 3.34
C SER A 91 9.07 4.52 4.12
N GLU A 92 8.45 5.62 3.66
CA GLU A 92 8.46 6.92 4.36
C GLU A 92 7.72 6.83 5.71
N ALA A 93 6.52 6.24 5.70
CA ALA A 93 5.73 6.01 6.90
C ALA A 93 6.45 5.12 7.91
N GLN A 94 7.21 4.11 7.46
CA GLN A 94 8.01 3.26 8.36
C GLN A 94 9.05 4.10 9.11
N TYR A 95 9.77 4.97 8.39
CA TYR A 95 10.77 5.85 8.98
C TYR A 95 10.16 6.81 10.02
N ASP A 96 8.99 7.38 9.71
CA ASP A 96 8.31 8.31 10.61
C ASP A 96 7.57 7.61 11.77
N SER A 97 7.19 6.33 11.61
CA SER A 97 6.54 5.54 12.66
C SER A 97 7.38 5.40 13.93
N GLU A 98 8.72 5.37 13.79
CA GLU A 98 9.65 5.34 14.92
C GLU A 98 9.50 6.58 15.82
N SER A 99 9.16 7.72 15.21
CA SER A 99 8.97 8.99 15.91
C SER A 99 7.66 9.04 16.68
N CYS A 100 6.65 8.25 16.28
CA CYS A 100 5.40 8.13 17.04
C CYS A 100 5.48 7.24 18.27
N GLY A 101 6.56 6.46 18.44
CA GLY A 101 6.91 5.81 19.71
C GLY A 101 5.99 4.67 20.17
N LEU A 102 5.02 4.26 19.34
CA LEU A 102 4.09 3.16 19.65
C LEU A 102 4.50 1.89 18.92
N ALA A 103 4.86 0.85 19.68
CA ALA A 103 5.29 -0.43 19.12
C ALA A 103 4.24 -1.07 18.18
N GLU A 104 2.96 -0.86 18.46
CA GLU A 104 1.86 -1.32 17.61
C GLU A 104 1.82 -0.59 16.26
N VAL A 105 2.05 0.73 16.26
CA VAL A 105 2.14 1.54 15.03
C VAL A 105 3.28 1.03 14.16
N MET A 106 4.48 0.87 14.73
CA MET A 106 5.63 0.35 14.00
C MET A 106 5.37 -1.05 13.42
N SER A 107 4.76 -1.95 14.20
CA SER A 107 4.46 -3.31 13.75
C SER A 107 3.52 -3.31 12.55
N TYR A 108 2.40 -2.59 12.63
CA TYR A 108 1.45 -2.54 11.53
C TYR A 108 1.99 -1.79 10.31
N THR A 109 2.85 -0.78 10.49
CA THR A 109 3.51 -0.11 9.36
C THR A 109 4.46 -1.04 8.62
N ILE A 110 5.23 -1.86 9.34
CA ILE A 110 6.10 -2.89 8.73
C ILE A 110 5.25 -3.90 7.94
N ASP A 111 4.12 -4.34 8.51
CA ASP A 111 3.20 -5.26 7.82
C ASP A 111 2.60 -4.62 6.57
N ALA A 112 2.19 -3.35 6.65
CA ALA A 112 1.66 -2.59 5.52
C ALA A 112 2.69 -2.47 4.38
N GLU A 113 3.93 -2.07 4.71
CA GLU A 113 5.01 -1.97 3.73
C GLU A 113 5.31 -3.32 3.07
N ARG A 114 5.42 -4.38 3.87
CA ARG A 114 5.68 -5.72 3.35
C ARG A 114 4.59 -6.15 2.37
N HIS A 115 3.33 -5.96 2.71
CA HIS A 115 2.21 -6.33 1.85
C HIS A 115 2.12 -5.43 0.60
N ALA A 116 2.47 -4.15 0.69
CA ALA A 116 2.59 -3.27 -0.47
C ALA A 116 3.70 -3.74 -1.43
N ILE A 117 4.85 -4.17 -0.90
CA ILE A 117 5.95 -4.75 -1.69
C ILE A 117 5.49 -6.02 -2.41
N ASP A 118 4.85 -6.95 -1.69
CA ASP A 118 4.31 -8.18 -2.27
C ASP A 118 3.30 -7.85 -3.39
N SER A 119 2.39 -6.91 -3.15
CA SER A 119 1.40 -6.47 -4.14
C SER A 119 2.05 -5.88 -5.40
N ARG A 120 3.08 -5.03 -5.24
CA ARG A 120 3.86 -4.46 -6.35
C ARG A 120 4.57 -5.56 -7.16
N ASP A 121 5.21 -6.50 -6.49
CA ASP A 121 5.99 -7.56 -7.15
C ASP A 121 5.08 -8.48 -7.96
N PHE A 122 3.95 -8.92 -7.38
CA PHE A 122 2.93 -9.68 -8.11
C PHE A 122 2.32 -8.87 -9.26
N SER A 123 2.01 -7.59 -9.05
CA SER A 123 1.49 -6.70 -10.09
C SER A 123 2.46 -6.56 -11.27
N THR A 124 3.75 -6.42 -10.97
CA THR A 124 4.82 -6.29 -11.97
C THR A 124 4.97 -7.58 -12.77
N GLU A 125 4.98 -8.73 -12.10
CA GLU A 125 5.06 -10.02 -12.77
C GLU A 125 3.80 -10.31 -13.61
N ALA A 126 2.62 -9.95 -13.10
CA ALA A 126 1.37 -10.02 -13.85
C ALA A 126 1.46 -9.16 -15.12
N PHE A 127 1.92 -7.91 -15.01
CA PHE A 127 2.07 -7.01 -16.15
C PHE A 127 3.00 -7.55 -17.22
N GLU A 128 4.15 -8.14 -16.85
CA GLU A 128 5.05 -8.77 -17.82
C GLU A 128 4.43 -9.98 -18.52
N ASN A 129 3.67 -10.80 -17.79
CA ASN A 129 2.90 -11.90 -18.39
C ASN A 129 1.84 -11.37 -19.37
N VAL A 130 1.10 -10.32 -19.02
CA VAL A 130 0.12 -9.69 -19.92
C VAL A 130 0.80 -9.10 -21.16
N LYS A 131 2.00 -8.50 -21.03
CA LYS A 131 2.81 -8.04 -22.16
C LYS A 131 3.21 -9.19 -23.08
N ASN A 132 3.61 -10.33 -22.51
CA ASN A 132 3.96 -11.52 -23.29
C ASN A 132 2.73 -12.11 -23.99
N ALA A 133 1.57 -12.13 -23.33
CA ALA A 133 0.30 -12.52 -23.92
C ALA A 133 -0.09 -11.60 -25.10
N ALA A 134 0.08 -10.28 -24.95
CA ALA A 134 -0.24 -9.31 -25.99
C ALA A 134 0.62 -9.48 -27.25
N LYS A 135 1.86 -9.97 -27.09
CA LYS A 135 2.81 -10.26 -28.18
C LYS A 135 2.63 -11.67 -28.77
N ALA A 136 1.78 -12.51 -28.17
CA ALA A 136 1.62 -13.90 -28.61
C ALA A 136 0.93 -14.01 -29.99
N ASN A 137 1.49 -14.88 -30.84
CA ASN A 137 1.01 -15.08 -32.21
C ASN A 137 -0.11 -16.12 -32.34
N ASN A 138 -0.33 -16.94 -31.31
CA ASN A 138 -1.35 -17.98 -31.29
C ASN A 138 -2.14 -17.95 -29.97
N LEU A 139 -3.33 -18.54 -29.99
CA LEU A 139 -4.26 -18.54 -28.85
C LEU A 139 -3.69 -19.27 -27.63
N GLY A 140 -3.03 -20.42 -27.83
CA GLY A 140 -2.49 -21.23 -26.74
C GLY A 140 -1.46 -20.47 -25.90
N ASN A 141 -0.50 -19.81 -26.56
CA ASN A 141 0.52 -19.01 -25.87
C ASN A 141 -0.08 -17.78 -25.19
N LEU A 142 -1.05 -17.12 -25.83
CA LEU A 142 -1.77 -16.00 -25.21
C LEU A 142 -2.42 -16.43 -23.90
N GLN A 143 -3.22 -17.51 -23.97
CA GLN A 143 -3.94 -18.03 -22.80
C GLN A 143 -2.99 -18.56 -21.73
N TYR A 144 -1.86 -19.15 -22.11
CA TYR A 144 -0.83 -19.60 -21.17
C TYR A 144 -0.35 -18.45 -20.28
N TYR A 145 0.09 -17.34 -20.88
CA TYR A 145 0.54 -16.17 -20.14
C TYR A 145 -0.60 -15.48 -19.38
N MET A 146 -1.80 -15.38 -19.96
CA MET A 146 -2.95 -14.76 -19.29
C MET A 146 -3.40 -15.53 -18.05
N ARG A 147 -3.29 -16.86 -18.04
CA ARG A 147 -3.59 -17.68 -16.84
C ARG A 147 -2.59 -17.46 -15.71
N ILE A 148 -1.33 -17.24 -16.04
CA ILE A 148 -0.30 -16.89 -15.05
C ILE A 148 -0.64 -15.50 -14.49
N ALA A 149 -0.85 -14.52 -15.37
CA ALA A 149 -1.23 -13.17 -14.98
C ALA A 149 -2.49 -13.15 -14.10
N GLN A 150 -3.53 -13.92 -14.45
CA GLN A 150 -4.78 -13.99 -13.69
C GLN A 150 -4.56 -14.42 -12.23
N ARG A 151 -3.65 -15.36 -11.98
CA ARG A 151 -3.31 -15.80 -10.62
C ARG A 151 -2.55 -14.71 -9.87
N LEU A 152 -1.53 -14.14 -10.52
CA LEU A 152 -0.72 -13.07 -9.92
C LEU A 152 -1.55 -11.82 -9.61
N ILE A 153 -2.56 -11.51 -10.41
CA ILE A 153 -3.53 -10.45 -10.12
C ILE A 153 -4.26 -10.73 -8.81
N GLN A 154 -4.68 -11.98 -8.57
CA GLN A 154 -5.37 -12.35 -7.33
C GLN A 154 -4.41 -12.23 -6.14
N ASP A 155 -3.18 -12.72 -6.28
CA ASP A 155 -2.15 -12.61 -5.24
C ASP A 155 -1.81 -11.12 -4.94
N ALA A 156 -1.77 -10.27 -5.97
CA ALA A 156 -1.58 -8.83 -5.83
C ALA A 156 -2.74 -8.16 -5.09
N GLN A 157 -3.98 -8.56 -5.37
CA GLN A 157 -5.18 -8.07 -4.70
C GLN A 157 -5.20 -8.48 -3.23
N GLU A 158 -4.97 -9.76 -2.93
CA GLU A 158 -4.94 -10.26 -1.56
C GLU A 158 -3.88 -9.53 -0.73
N SER A 159 -2.71 -9.28 -1.32
CA SER A 159 -1.64 -8.51 -0.68
C SER A 159 -2.04 -7.04 -0.49
N ALA A 160 -2.70 -6.43 -1.49
CA ALA A 160 -3.19 -5.06 -1.37
C ALA A 160 -4.24 -4.92 -0.24
N ASP A 161 -5.18 -5.84 -0.15
CA ASP A 161 -6.21 -5.84 0.91
C ASP A 161 -5.59 -6.03 2.30
N ALA A 162 -4.56 -6.88 2.42
CA ALA A 162 -3.78 -7.03 3.66
C ALA A 162 -3.03 -5.74 4.02
N SER A 163 -2.45 -5.05 3.02
CA SER A 163 -1.78 -3.77 3.23
C SER A 163 -2.76 -2.68 3.67
N VAL A 164 -3.96 -2.61 3.07
CA VAL A 164 -5.03 -1.68 3.47
C VAL A 164 -5.40 -1.90 4.93
N TYR A 165 -5.58 -3.15 5.33
CA TYR A 165 -5.90 -3.50 6.72
C TYR A 165 -4.80 -3.09 7.69
N ALA A 166 -3.53 -3.40 7.37
CA ALA A 166 -2.40 -3.03 8.22
C ALA A 166 -2.24 -1.50 8.33
N ALA A 167 -2.35 -0.78 7.21
CA ALA A 167 -2.30 0.68 7.18
C ALA A 167 -3.40 1.33 8.03
N ASP A 168 -4.63 0.80 7.98
CA ASP A 168 -5.76 1.26 8.78
C ASP A 168 -5.47 1.11 10.30
N ASN A 169 -4.99 -0.06 10.72
CA ASN A 169 -4.64 -0.29 12.13
C ASN A 169 -3.48 0.61 12.59
N ALA A 170 -2.45 0.79 11.76
CA ALA A 170 -1.34 1.68 12.06
C ALA A 170 -1.81 3.14 12.26
N HIS A 171 -2.72 3.62 11.39
CA HIS A 171 -3.33 4.94 11.50
C HIS A 171 -4.10 5.12 12.83
N TYR A 172 -4.95 4.15 13.18
CA TYR A 172 -5.76 4.23 14.40
C TYR A 172 -4.92 4.09 15.66
N SER A 173 -3.95 3.18 15.70
CA SER A 173 -3.06 3.02 16.86
C SER A 173 -2.29 4.31 17.17
N CYS A 174 -1.92 5.10 16.16
CA CYS A 174 -1.29 6.42 16.34
C CYS A 174 -2.25 7.46 16.96
N SER A 175 -3.56 7.25 16.87
CA SER A 175 -4.58 8.17 17.38
C SER A 175 -5.00 7.90 18.84
N HIS A 176 -4.62 6.76 19.42
CA HIS A 176 -5.07 6.33 20.75
C HIS A 176 -4.25 6.89 21.93
N ASP A 177 -3.13 7.57 21.69
CA ASP A 177 -2.19 7.94 22.78
C ASP A 177 -2.50 9.24 23.52
N VAL A 178 -3.52 10.00 23.11
CA VAL A 178 -3.93 11.19 23.89
C VAL A 178 -4.57 10.81 25.24
N ALA A 179 -4.88 9.53 25.46
CA ALA A 179 -5.49 9.04 26.71
C ALA A 179 -4.49 8.42 27.71
N HIS A 180 -3.25 8.11 27.32
CA HIS A 180 -2.29 7.42 28.20
C HIS A 180 -1.23 8.31 28.83
N VAL A 181 -1.19 9.62 28.49
CA VAL A 181 -0.24 10.58 29.10
C VAL A 181 -0.81 11.31 30.34
N SER A 182 -1.99 10.94 30.82
CA SER A 182 -2.48 11.44 32.10
C SER A 182 -2.97 10.30 32.97
N PHE A 183 -2.08 9.67 33.74
CA PHE A 183 -2.31 9.24 35.13
C PHE A 183 -1.07 8.47 35.64
N GLU A 184 0.08 9.13 35.77
CA GLU A 184 1.09 8.70 36.76
C GLU A 184 1.69 9.92 37.46
N ASN A 185 1.16 10.16 38.68
CA ASN A 185 1.68 10.91 39.84
C ASN A 185 1.93 12.42 39.75
#